data_AF-A0A9Q0LG27-F1
#
_entry.id   AF-A0A9Q0LG27-F1
#
_cell.length_a   1.000
_cell.length_b   1.000
_cell.length_c   1.000
_cell.angle_alpha   90.00
_cell.angle_beta   90.00
_cell.angle_gamma   90.00
#
_symmetry.space_group_name_H-M   'P 1'
#
loop_
_entity.id
_entity.type
_entity.pdbx_description
1 polymer ?
#
loop_
_entity_poly.entity_id
_entity_poly.type
_entity_poly.pdbx_seq_one_letter_code
_entity_poly.pdbx_strand_id
1 'polypeptide(L)'
;MDKNNNNKEIENENQIQNENEIENQNQNQNQNENQIENENENEMKNLEKKVTKNLIKDYSNLLNTNSFKDFSIFVENKSNPFEIKVHKSILFSRSPFFNKFLRQESLFISLNQFNKKEMESVLKYIYYGNISFENQENLFQLLEISIYFKLNLLKEIIEKKISNLINYSNFFQFFFQNRNFDSNEIEMKCFELINQKFSQIQNNENLFNLTKEEIIKFIQFKQEKKEIFQFDFFQFLNNWIEKRVNSLKGMKEEQKENMKKTLFHSFFSLFDKDSIPKQDFDKLKQFDLFPKSFLVDIQNKVIQDNREMKSENLKKEKENKDLKLENESQQKKNQDLKSENLKKEKENKDLKSENQNKLKENQDLKSENLKKEKENQRFEIGK
;
A
#
# COMPACT_ATOMS: atom_id res chain seq x y z
N MET A 1 3.35 -19.83 -75.02
CA MET A 1 2.37 -18.84 -74.53
C MET A 1 3.00 -18.04 -73.38
N ASP A 2 4.27 -17.63 -73.49
CA ASP A 2 5.10 -17.43 -72.27
C ASP A 2 5.89 -16.12 -72.26
N LYS A 3 5.27 -15.00 -72.66
CA LYS A 3 5.89 -13.67 -72.50
C LYS A 3 5.02 -12.63 -71.79
N ASN A 4 3.73 -12.92 -71.57
CA ASN A 4 2.79 -11.96 -70.95
C ASN A 4 2.53 -12.20 -69.45
N ASN A 5 2.94 -13.33 -68.88
CA ASN A 5 2.82 -13.58 -67.42
C ASN A 5 4.03 -13.03 -66.63
N ASN A 6 5.25 -13.12 -67.17
CA ASN A 6 6.44 -12.61 -66.47
C ASN A 6 6.43 -11.08 -66.29
N ASN A 7 5.86 -10.31 -67.22
CA ASN A 7 5.81 -8.84 -67.07
C ASN A 7 4.82 -8.38 -66.00
N LYS A 8 3.73 -9.12 -65.76
CA LYS A 8 2.75 -8.78 -64.70
C LYS A 8 3.25 -9.15 -63.30
N GLU A 9 4.03 -10.21 -63.17
CA GLU A 9 4.67 -10.56 -61.89
C GLU A 9 5.77 -9.56 -61.52
N ILE A 10 6.57 -9.11 -62.49
CA ILE A 10 7.62 -8.09 -62.26
C ILE A 10 7.01 -6.71 -61.94
N GLU A 11 5.90 -6.31 -62.58
CA GLU A 11 5.21 -5.05 -62.24
C GLU A 11 4.58 -5.08 -60.85
N ASN A 12 4.01 -6.23 -60.43
CA ASN A 12 3.45 -6.39 -59.09
C ASN A 12 4.55 -6.45 -58.00
N GLU A 13 5.68 -7.12 -58.24
CA GLU A 13 6.80 -7.15 -57.29
C GLU A 13 7.43 -5.75 -57.12
N ASN A 14 7.55 -4.97 -58.19
CA ASN A 14 8.06 -3.60 -58.13
C ASN A 14 7.07 -2.64 -57.43
N GLN A 15 5.75 -2.84 -57.56
CA GLN A 15 4.76 -2.07 -56.80
C GLN A 15 4.83 -2.38 -55.30
N ILE A 16 4.93 -3.66 -54.94
CA ILE A 16 5.03 -4.10 -53.54
C ILE A 16 6.35 -3.62 -52.91
N GLN A 17 7.46 -3.61 -53.65
CA GLN A 17 8.73 -3.06 -53.16
C GLN A 17 8.64 -1.54 -52.93
N ASN A 18 8.03 -0.78 -53.86
CA ASN A 18 7.85 0.66 -53.70
C ASN A 18 6.92 1.03 -52.53
N GLU A 19 5.83 0.27 -52.32
CA GLU A 19 4.92 0.50 -51.18
C GLU A 19 5.62 0.24 -49.85
N ASN A 20 6.41 -0.84 -49.75
CA ASN A 20 7.20 -1.15 -48.55
C ASN A 20 8.31 -0.10 -48.28
N GLU A 21 8.92 0.49 -49.32
CA GLU A 21 9.90 1.56 -49.16
C GLU A 21 9.26 2.87 -48.66
N ILE A 22 8.08 3.23 -49.17
CA ILE A 22 7.33 4.41 -48.72
C ILE A 22 6.86 4.24 -47.28
N GLU A 23 6.38 3.05 -46.91
CA GLU A 23 5.92 2.77 -45.55
C GLU A 23 7.08 2.81 -44.54
N ASN A 24 8.26 2.30 -44.91
CA ASN A 24 9.47 2.39 -44.09
C ASN A 24 10.01 3.83 -43.97
N GLN A 25 9.94 4.64 -45.05
CA GLN A 25 10.32 6.05 -45.00
C GLN A 25 9.39 6.86 -44.08
N ASN A 26 8.09 6.62 -44.15
CA ASN A 26 7.10 7.27 -43.28
C ASN A 26 7.27 6.88 -41.81
N GLN A 27 7.58 5.60 -41.53
CA GLN A 27 7.87 5.15 -40.16
C GLN A 27 9.15 5.79 -39.60
N ASN A 28 10.21 5.93 -40.38
CA ASN A 28 11.45 6.58 -39.96
C ASN A 28 11.29 8.11 -39.78
N GLN A 29 10.50 8.78 -40.64
CA GLN A 29 10.18 10.20 -40.47
C GLN A 29 9.39 10.44 -39.18
N ASN A 30 8.35 9.64 -38.93
CA ASN A 30 7.55 9.74 -37.70
C ASN A 30 8.41 9.46 -36.44
N GLN A 31 9.35 8.53 -36.49
CA GLN A 31 10.26 8.27 -35.36
C GLN A 31 11.23 9.42 -35.11
N ASN A 32 11.75 10.06 -36.16
CA ASN A 32 12.64 11.21 -36.04
C ASN A 32 11.91 12.47 -35.55
N GLU A 33 10.69 12.73 -36.02
CA GLU A 33 9.86 13.85 -35.55
C GLU A 33 9.52 13.70 -34.05
N ASN A 34 9.11 12.51 -33.62
CA ASN A 34 8.87 12.23 -32.20
C ASN A 34 10.13 12.38 -31.34
N GLN A 35 11.32 12.04 -31.85
CA GLN A 35 12.57 12.24 -31.11
C GLN A 35 12.92 13.73 -30.97
N ILE A 36 12.78 14.51 -32.05
CA ILE A 36 13.03 15.96 -32.05
C ILE A 36 12.03 16.70 -31.14
N GLU A 37 10.76 16.33 -31.15
CA GLU A 37 9.75 16.90 -30.23
C GLU A 37 10.10 16.64 -28.77
N ASN A 38 10.52 15.41 -28.44
CA ASN A 38 10.96 15.05 -27.08
C ASN A 38 12.23 15.81 -26.65
N GLU A 39 13.19 16.02 -27.55
CA GLU A 39 14.41 16.80 -27.28
C GLU A 39 14.09 18.28 -27.04
N ASN A 40 13.24 18.88 -27.89
CA ASN A 40 12.78 20.27 -27.74
C ASN A 40 12.01 20.49 -26.44
N GLU A 41 11.12 19.54 -26.07
CA GLU A 41 10.43 19.59 -24.79
C GLU A 41 11.39 19.54 -23.61
N ASN A 42 12.43 18.71 -23.69
CA ASN A 42 13.44 18.60 -22.63
C ASN A 42 14.29 19.87 -22.51
N GLU A 43 14.64 20.50 -23.65
CA GLU A 43 15.35 21.77 -23.66
C GLU A 43 14.50 22.91 -23.06
N MET A 44 13.21 22.99 -23.43
CA MET A 44 12.27 23.95 -22.85
C MET A 44 12.11 23.76 -21.33
N LYS A 45 11.93 22.52 -20.85
CA LYS A 45 11.88 22.21 -19.41
C LYS A 45 13.16 22.62 -18.69
N ASN A 46 14.33 22.56 -19.36
CA ASN A 46 15.60 22.99 -18.78
C ASN A 46 15.71 24.52 -18.71
N LEU A 47 15.25 25.24 -19.74
CA LEU A 47 15.19 26.70 -19.73
C LEU A 47 14.25 27.21 -18.64
N GLU A 48 13.05 26.62 -18.50
CA GLU A 48 12.11 26.95 -17.42
C GLU A 48 12.74 26.79 -16.04
N LYS A 49 13.41 25.65 -15.79
CA LYS A 49 14.14 25.44 -14.52
C LYS A 49 15.19 26.51 -14.27
N LYS A 50 15.89 26.98 -15.31
CA LYS A 50 16.89 28.05 -15.19
C LYS A 50 16.24 29.39 -14.86
N VAL A 51 15.13 29.72 -15.49
CA VAL A 51 14.33 30.92 -15.20
C VAL A 51 13.83 30.89 -13.75
N THR A 52 13.25 29.77 -13.30
CA THR A 52 12.79 29.62 -11.91
C THR A 52 13.94 29.79 -10.91
N LYS A 53 15.12 29.21 -11.17
CA LYS A 53 16.31 29.39 -10.32
C LYS A 53 16.76 30.84 -10.24
N ASN A 54 16.70 31.58 -11.35
CA ASN A 54 17.03 33.00 -11.35
C ASN A 54 16.01 33.81 -10.52
N LEU A 55 14.71 33.56 -10.70
CA LEU A 55 13.67 34.22 -9.90
C LEU A 55 13.84 33.96 -8.39
N ILE A 56 14.13 32.71 -7.99
CA ILE A 56 14.43 32.36 -6.59
C ILE A 56 15.60 33.20 -6.06
N LYS A 57 16.67 33.35 -6.85
CA LYS A 57 17.84 34.16 -6.49
C LYS A 57 17.48 35.65 -6.37
N ASP A 58 16.69 36.18 -7.29
CA ASP A 58 16.27 37.57 -7.28
C ASP A 58 15.41 37.91 -6.05
N TYR A 59 14.43 37.05 -5.71
CA TYR A 59 13.65 37.20 -4.49
C TYR A 59 14.49 37.01 -3.22
N SER A 60 15.48 36.11 -3.24
CA SER A 60 16.43 36.00 -2.14
C SER A 60 17.24 37.29 -1.96
N ASN A 61 17.67 37.94 -3.04
CA ASN A 61 18.37 39.21 -2.98
C ASN A 61 17.46 40.33 -2.43
N LEU A 62 16.19 40.36 -2.82
CA LEU A 62 15.22 41.30 -2.26
C LEU A 62 15.07 41.14 -0.74
N LEU A 63 14.98 39.90 -0.24
CA LEU A 63 14.89 39.68 1.21
C LEU A 63 16.15 40.16 1.96
N ASN A 64 17.33 39.91 1.40
CA ASN A 64 18.61 40.17 2.05
C ASN A 64 19.11 41.61 1.92
N THR A 65 18.65 42.35 0.91
CA THR A 65 18.98 43.77 0.74
C THR A 65 18.00 44.67 1.50
N ASN A 66 18.34 45.95 1.68
CA ASN A 66 17.46 46.90 2.35
C ASN A 66 16.60 47.75 1.38
N SER A 67 16.61 47.40 0.10
CA SER A 67 15.93 48.14 -0.96
C SER A 67 14.42 47.95 -0.88
N PHE A 68 13.65 49.03 -1.01
CA PHE A 68 12.18 49.03 -1.20
C PHE A 68 11.33 48.29 -0.13
N LYS A 69 11.89 48.04 1.05
CA LYS A 69 11.14 47.47 2.19
C LYS A 69 10.22 48.53 2.79
N ASP A 70 8.92 48.26 2.75
CA ASP A 70 7.83 49.19 3.09
C ASP A 70 6.96 48.71 4.26
N PHE A 71 7.39 47.65 4.96
CA PHE A 71 6.70 47.09 6.12
C PHE A 71 7.68 46.50 7.14
N SER A 72 7.31 46.59 8.42
CA SER A 72 8.12 46.06 9.53
C SER A 72 7.34 45.01 10.33
N ILE A 73 7.98 43.86 10.58
CA ILE A 73 7.47 42.83 11.49
C ILE A 73 8.32 42.88 12.75
N PHE A 74 7.68 43.12 13.89
CA PHE A 74 8.30 43.10 15.20
C PHE A 74 8.06 41.73 15.85
N VAL A 75 9.12 41.01 16.19
CA VAL A 75 9.07 39.67 16.80
C VAL A 75 9.87 39.63 18.09
N GLU A 76 9.61 38.62 18.92
CA GLU A 76 10.15 38.45 20.28
C GLU A 76 9.79 39.59 21.24
N ASN A 77 9.65 39.25 22.53
CA ASN A 77 9.66 40.14 23.69
C ASN A 77 9.04 41.55 23.52
N LYS A 78 7.92 41.80 24.21
CA LYS A 78 7.23 43.10 24.23
C LYS A 78 8.12 44.29 24.60
N SER A 79 9.17 44.09 25.39
CA SER A 79 10.04 45.17 25.88
C SER A 79 11.20 45.51 24.95
N ASN A 80 11.66 44.58 24.10
CA ASN A 80 12.73 44.83 23.13
C ASN A 80 12.54 43.95 21.88
N PRO A 81 11.61 44.32 20.99
CA PRO A 81 11.28 43.51 19.84
C PRO A 81 12.35 43.65 18.74
N PHE A 82 12.62 42.54 18.05
CA PHE A 82 13.43 42.54 16.84
C PHE A 82 12.61 43.00 15.65
N GLU A 83 13.09 44.04 14.96
CA GLU A 83 12.49 44.53 13.73
C GLU A 83 13.02 43.72 12.52
N ILE A 84 12.11 43.17 11.73
CA ILE A 84 12.39 42.56 10.43
C ILE A 84 11.68 43.35 9.34
N LYS A 85 12.45 44.07 8.53
CA LYS A 85 11.94 44.86 7.40
C LYS A 85 11.69 43.97 6.17
N VAL A 86 10.53 44.13 5.54
CA VAL A 86 10.01 43.28 4.46
C VAL A 86 9.15 44.07 3.47
N HIS A 87 8.73 43.43 2.37
CA HIS A 87 7.91 44.01 1.31
C HIS A 87 6.43 43.62 1.47
N LYS A 88 5.53 44.61 1.50
CA LYS A 88 4.07 44.39 1.56
C LYS A 88 3.57 43.55 0.41
N SER A 89 4.02 43.85 -0.81
CA SER A 89 3.57 43.19 -2.04
C SER A 89 3.78 41.68 -2.01
N ILE A 90 4.95 41.24 -1.54
CA ILE A 90 5.31 39.82 -1.43
C ILE A 90 4.46 39.15 -0.34
N LEU A 91 4.37 39.73 0.85
CA LEU A 91 3.55 39.17 1.93
C LEU A 91 2.07 39.07 1.54
N PHE A 92 1.53 40.15 0.97
CA PHE A 92 0.14 40.26 0.53
C PHE A 92 -0.22 39.20 -0.52
N SER A 93 0.71 38.90 -1.43
CA SER A 93 0.52 37.89 -2.49
C SER A 93 0.61 36.47 -1.95
N ARG A 94 1.52 36.22 -1.00
CA ARG A 94 1.93 34.86 -0.61
C ARG A 94 1.24 34.33 0.65
N SER A 95 0.58 35.19 1.42
CA SER A 95 -0.10 34.81 2.66
C SER A 95 -1.51 35.39 2.72
N PRO A 96 -2.56 34.55 2.84
CA PRO A 96 -3.94 35.00 3.05
C PRO A 96 -4.10 35.84 4.33
N PHE A 97 -3.29 35.58 5.37
CA PHE A 97 -3.26 36.40 6.58
C PHE A 97 -2.83 37.84 6.26
N PHE A 98 -1.67 38.00 5.62
CA PHE A 98 -1.15 39.34 5.27
C PHE A 98 -2.00 40.02 4.21
N ASN A 99 -2.62 39.27 3.29
CA ASN A 99 -3.59 39.81 2.34
C ASN A 99 -4.73 40.53 3.04
N LYS A 100 -5.28 39.92 4.11
CA LYS A 100 -6.36 40.52 4.89
C LYS A 100 -5.85 41.66 5.77
N PHE A 101 -4.72 41.47 6.44
CA PHE A 101 -4.15 42.44 7.38
C PHE A 101 -3.74 43.75 6.69
N LEU A 102 -2.99 43.67 5.58
CA LEU A 102 -2.42 44.84 4.91
C LEU A 102 -3.44 45.72 4.17
N ARG A 103 -4.70 45.28 4.02
CA ARG A 103 -5.80 46.11 3.52
C ARG A 103 -6.16 47.26 4.47
N GLN A 104 -5.73 47.17 5.72
CA GLN A 104 -5.93 48.20 6.75
C GLN A 104 -4.84 49.28 6.73
N GLU A 105 -4.01 49.31 5.67
CA GLU A 105 -2.92 50.29 5.46
C GLU A 105 -1.87 50.36 6.58
N SER A 106 -1.75 49.31 7.39
CA SER A 106 -0.78 49.26 8.48
C SER A 106 0.67 49.28 7.96
N LEU A 107 1.55 49.97 8.70
CA LEU A 107 2.99 50.07 8.40
C LEU A 107 3.82 48.99 9.11
N PHE A 108 3.27 48.36 10.15
CA PHE A 108 3.94 47.30 10.89
C PHE A 108 2.95 46.33 11.53
N ILE A 109 3.49 45.21 12.04
CA ILE A 109 2.77 44.26 12.91
C ILE A 109 3.70 43.79 14.03
N SER A 110 3.13 43.54 15.22
CA SER A 110 3.85 42.97 16.36
C SER A 110 3.37 41.55 16.65
N LEU A 111 4.28 40.59 16.58
CA LEU A 111 4.06 39.15 16.70
C LEU A 111 4.96 38.56 17.79
N ASN A 112 4.74 39.00 19.02
CA ASN A 112 5.61 38.72 20.17
C ASN A 112 5.68 37.24 20.56
N GLN A 113 4.73 36.41 20.09
CA GLN A 113 4.71 34.96 20.32
C GLN A 113 5.72 34.20 19.46
N PHE A 114 6.23 34.81 18.38
CA PHE A 114 7.19 34.17 17.49
C PHE A 114 8.59 34.70 17.74
N ASN A 115 9.56 33.81 17.61
CA ASN A 115 10.97 34.15 17.66
C ASN A 115 11.51 34.52 16.29
N LYS A 116 12.64 35.22 16.30
CA LYS A 116 13.27 35.80 15.13
C LYS A 116 13.73 34.72 14.15
N LYS A 117 14.41 33.68 14.64
CA LYS A 117 15.02 32.65 13.79
C LYS A 117 13.99 31.88 12.95
N GLU A 118 12.89 31.44 13.56
CA GLU A 118 11.84 30.70 12.87
C GLU A 118 11.04 31.64 11.96
N MET A 119 10.81 32.89 12.39
CA MET A 119 10.17 33.90 11.55
C MET A 119 10.99 34.18 10.29
N GLU A 120 12.30 34.35 10.42
CA GLU A 120 13.21 34.50 9.27
C GLU A 120 13.15 33.28 8.34
N SER A 121 13.09 32.07 8.90
CA SER A 121 12.97 30.83 8.11
C SER A 121 11.66 30.78 7.32
N VAL A 122 10.54 31.19 7.91
CA VAL A 122 9.25 31.28 7.21
C VAL A 122 9.25 32.41 6.16
N LEU A 123 9.93 33.52 6.42
CA LEU A 123 10.08 34.60 5.43
C LEU A 123 10.90 34.14 4.21
N LYS A 124 11.96 33.35 4.40
CA LYS A 124 12.69 32.72 3.30
C LYS A 124 11.76 31.86 2.43
N TYR A 125 10.87 31.09 3.06
CA TYR A 125 9.86 30.31 2.36
C TYR A 125 8.86 31.20 1.59
N ILE A 126 8.38 32.29 2.21
CA ILE A 126 7.44 33.22 1.58
C ILE A 126 8.05 33.83 0.31
N TYR A 127 9.31 34.26 0.37
CA TYR A 127 9.98 34.95 -0.73
C TYR A 127 10.39 34.01 -1.86
N TYR A 128 10.98 32.86 -1.54
CA TYR A 128 11.62 32.02 -2.55
C TYR A 128 11.44 30.52 -2.33
N GLY A 129 10.45 30.13 -1.53
CA GLY A 129 9.99 28.75 -1.40
C GLY A 129 10.91 27.79 -0.65
N ASN A 130 12.02 28.29 -0.10
CA ASN A 130 12.98 27.46 0.63
C ASN A 130 12.76 27.57 2.15
N ILE A 131 12.82 26.44 2.85
CA ILE A 131 12.83 26.39 4.30
C ILE A 131 13.99 25.51 4.80
N SER A 132 14.72 26.02 5.77
CA SER A 132 15.82 25.35 6.44
C SER A 132 15.35 24.71 7.75
N PHE A 133 15.39 23.37 7.83
CA PHE A 133 15.09 22.61 9.05
C PHE A 133 16.37 22.33 9.85
N GLU A 134 16.99 23.39 10.39
CA GLU A 134 18.27 23.26 11.09
C GLU A 134 18.18 22.46 12.40
N ASN A 135 17.08 22.62 13.15
CA ASN A 135 16.84 21.91 14.41
C ASN A 135 15.45 21.25 14.40
N GLN A 136 15.38 19.97 14.81
CA GLN A 136 14.13 19.22 14.91
C GLN A 136 13.18 19.77 15.98
N GLU A 137 13.73 20.40 17.03
CA GLU A 137 12.93 20.95 18.15
C GLU A 137 12.02 22.10 17.72
N ASN A 138 12.39 22.81 16.64
CA ASN A 138 11.70 24.04 16.24
C ASN A 138 10.56 23.77 15.24
N LEU A 139 10.32 22.50 14.87
CA LEU A 139 9.33 22.13 13.85
C LEU A 139 7.90 22.53 14.26
N PHE A 140 7.53 22.37 15.53
CA PHE A 140 6.20 22.78 16.00
C PHE A 140 6.01 24.29 16.01
N GLN A 141 7.07 25.07 16.25
CA GLN A 141 7.00 26.53 16.13
C GLN A 141 6.88 26.99 14.67
N LEU A 142 7.61 26.33 13.76
CA LEU A 142 7.43 26.55 12.32
C LEU A 142 6.02 26.17 11.87
N LEU A 143 5.46 25.08 12.40
CA LEU A 143 4.09 24.65 12.14
C LEU A 143 3.09 25.71 12.63
N GLU A 144 3.27 26.24 13.84
CA GLU A 144 2.45 27.32 14.41
C GLU A 144 2.44 28.56 13.50
N ILE A 145 3.62 29.02 13.09
CA ILE A 145 3.74 30.19 12.19
C ILE A 145 3.08 29.90 10.84
N SER A 146 3.25 28.69 10.30
CA SER A 146 2.65 28.31 9.02
C SER A 146 1.12 28.33 9.06
N ILE A 147 0.52 27.86 10.17
CA ILE A 147 -0.93 27.89 10.39
C ILE A 147 -1.40 29.33 10.58
N TYR A 148 -0.70 30.11 11.41
CA TYR A 148 -1.03 31.49 11.71
C TYR A 148 -1.06 32.35 10.43
N PHE A 149 -0.05 32.20 9.56
CA PHE A 149 0.00 32.90 8.27
C PHE A 149 -0.76 32.22 7.14
N LYS A 150 -1.46 31.11 7.42
CA LYS A 150 -2.26 30.34 6.45
C LYS A 150 -1.46 29.88 5.23
N LEU A 151 -0.26 29.36 5.47
CA LEU A 151 0.66 28.84 4.47
C LEU A 151 0.48 27.32 4.31
N ASN A 152 -0.62 26.89 3.66
CA ASN A 152 -1.04 25.49 3.62
C ASN A 152 0.04 24.51 3.11
N LEU A 153 0.71 24.83 2.00
CA LEU A 153 1.78 23.97 1.47
C LEU A 153 2.97 23.86 2.45
N LEU A 154 3.28 24.94 3.17
CA LEU A 154 4.34 24.89 4.18
C LEU A 154 3.93 24.02 5.37
N LYS A 155 2.69 24.18 5.82
CA LYS A 155 2.09 23.35 6.88
C LYS A 155 2.24 21.87 6.52
N GLU A 156 1.82 21.45 5.31
CA GLU A 156 1.92 20.06 4.85
C GLU A 156 3.37 19.54 4.81
N ILE A 157 4.32 20.35 4.33
CA ILE A 157 5.75 19.99 4.32
C ILE A 157 6.26 19.73 5.74
N ILE A 158 5.90 20.61 6.68
CA ILE A 158 6.32 20.50 8.08
C ILE A 158 5.65 19.29 8.76
N GLU A 159 4.35 19.08 8.56
CA GLU A 159 3.61 17.93 9.10
C GLU A 159 4.21 16.62 8.63
N LYS A 160 4.53 16.50 7.34
CA LYS A 160 5.21 15.32 6.79
C LYS A 160 6.61 15.14 7.37
N LYS A 161 7.35 16.23 7.60
CA LYS A 161 8.67 16.19 8.24
C LYS A 161 8.56 15.70 9.68
N ILE A 162 7.61 16.21 10.45
CA ILE A 162 7.32 15.78 11.83
C ILE A 162 6.93 14.29 11.85
N SER A 163 6.00 13.88 10.99
CA SER A 163 5.55 12.48 10.85
C SER A 163 6.70 11.50 10.64
N ASN A 164 7.68 11.87 9.81
CA ASN A 164 8.89 11.05 9.59
C ASN A 164 9.84 10.95 10.78
N LEU A 165 9.74 11.84 11.78
CA LEU A 165 10.56 11.81 13.00
C LEU A 165 9.92 11.04 14.15
N ILE A 166 8.62 10.74 14.04
CA ILE A 166 7.86 10.02 15.06
C ILE A 166 8.32 8.56 15.10
N ASN A 167 8.65 8.10 16.30
CA ASN A 167 9.15 6.77 16.60
C ASN A 167 8.67 6.31 17.98
N TYR A 168 9.03 5.09 18.39
CA TYR A 168 8.54 4.49 19.63
C TYR A 168 8.95 5.23 20.92
N SER A 169 10.04 6.03 20.91
CA SER A 169 10.46 6.77 22.10
C SER A 169 9.76 8.12 22.25
N ASN A 170 9.26 8.72 21.17
CA ASN A 170 8.74 10.10 21.18
C ASN A 170 7.26 10.25 20.79
N PHE A 171 6.58 9.19 20.31
CA PHE A 171 5.23 9.33 19.76
C PHE A 171 4.20 9.91 20.73
N PHE A 172 4.26 9.61 22.04
CA PHE A 172 3.35 10.22 23.01
C PHE A 172 3.56 11.73 23.14
N GLN A 173 4.82 12.17 23.19
CA GLN A 173 5.14 13.58 23.25
C GLN A 173 4.61 14.31 22.01
N PHE A 174 4.85 13.75 20.82
CA PHE A 174 4.38 14.32 19.56
C PHE A 174 2.85 14.31 19.46
N PHE A 175 2.20 13.22 19.90
CA PHE A 175 0.74 13.12 19.95
C PHE A 175 0.12 14.21 20.81
N PHE A 176 0.63 14.43 22.03
CA PHE A 176 0.08 15.47 22.90
C PHE A 176 0.39 16.89 22.43
N GLN A 177 1.56 17.12 21.83
CA GLN A 177 1.88 18.41 21.21
C GLN A 177 0.96 18.69 20.01
N ASN A 178 0.56 17.66 19.26
CA ASN A 178 -0.32 17.79 18.11
C ASN A 178 -1.72 18.34 18.43
N ARG A 179 -2.18 18.23 19.69
CA ARG A 179 -3.47 18.79 20.14
C ARG A 179 -3.59 20.30 19.90
N ASN A 180 -2.47 21.02 19.83
CA ASN A 180 -2.47 22.46 19.55
C ASN A 180 -2.65 22.79 18.06
N PHE A 181 -2.53 21.80 17.18
CA PHE A 181 -2.43 21.99 15.73
C PHE A 181 -3.46 21.19 14.93
N ASP A 182 -4.03 20.13 15.51
CA ASP A 182 -4.99 19.21 14.87
C ASP A 182 -4.48 18.66 13.52
N SER A 183 -3.22 18.24 13.47
CA SER A 183 -2.66 17.61 12.27
C SER A 183 -3.08 16.14 12.17
N ASN A 184 -3.85 15.81 11.13
CA ASN A 184 -4.23 14.41 10.84
C ASN A 184 -3.00 13.55 10.49
N GLU A 185 -2.02 14.09 9.77
CA GLU A 185 -0.80 13.35 9.37
C GLU A 185 -0.01 12.85 10.59
N ILE A 186 0.17 13.73 11.58
CA ILE A 186 0.87 13.42 12.84
C ILE A 186 0.01 12.46 13.69
N GLU A 187 -1.29 12.73 13.80
CA GLU A 187 -2.24 11.90 14.57
C GLU A 187 -2.26 10.46 14.06
N MET A 188 -2.38 10.27 12.74
CA MET A 188 -2.40 8.95 12.10
C MET A 188 -1.11 8.17 12.35
N LYS A 189 0.05 8.85 12.25
CA LYS A 189 1.34 8.20 12.51
C LYS A 189 1.47 7.75 13.96
N CYS A 190 0.99 8.55 14.91
CA CYS A 190 0.96 8.17 16.32
C CYS A 190 -0.01 7.01 16.58
N PHE A 191 -1.21 7.01 15.98
CA PHE A 191 -2.16 5.90 16.12
C PHE A 191 -1.61 4.59 15.55
N GLU A 192 -0.86 4.64 14.45
CA GLU A 192 -0.15 3.46 13.93
C GLU A 192 0.80 2.84 14.96
N LEU A 193 1.63 3.66 15.61
CA LEU A 193 2.59 3.17 16.60
C LEU A 193 1.89 2.69 17.88
N ILE A 194 0.86 3.40 18.34
CA ILE A 194 0.02 2.98 19.47
C ILE A 194 -0.56 1.59 19.17
N ASN A 195 -1.10 1.41 17.97
CA ASN A 195 -1.71 0.15 17.59
C ASN A 195 -0.69 -1.00 17.49
N GLN A 196 0.44 -0.79 16.82
CA GLN A 196 1.47 -1.81 16.64
C GLN A 196 2.05 -2.33 17.97
N LYS A 197 2.05 -1.49 19.01
CA LYS A 197 2.59 -1.84 20.34
C LYS A 197 1.54 -1.94 21.42
N PHE A 198 0.25 -1.95 21.06
CA PHE A 198 -0.85 -1.78 22.00
C PHE A 198 -0.75 -2.72 23.21
N SER A 199 -0.54 -4.01 22.98
CA SER A 199 -0.43 -5.02 24.05
C SER A 199 0.71 -4.76 25.04
N GLN A 200 1.77 -4.06 24.61
CA GLN A 200 2.92 -3.69 25.45
C GLN A 200 2.66 -2.40 26.23
N ILE A 201 1.89 -1.47 25.65
CA ILE A 201 1.65 -0.13 26.21
C ILE A 201 0.27 0.05 26.85
N GLN A 202 -0.61 -0.94 26.83
CA GLN A 202 -2.00 -0.86 27.32
C GLN A 202 -2.15 -0.31 28.75
N ASN A 203 -1.13 -0.49 29.59
CA ASN A 203 -1.10 -0.01 30.98
C ASN A 203 -0.28 1.28 31.17
N ASN A 204 0.20 1.89 30.08
CA ASN A 204 0.99 3.12 30.12
C ASN A 204 0.11 4.30 30.53
N GLU A 205 0.59 5.13 31.47
CA GLU A 205 -0.15 6.30 31.97
C GLU A 205 -0.54 7.29 30.86
N ASN A 206 0.27 7.42 29.81
CA ASN A 206 -0.03 8.31 28.70
C ASN A 206 -1.28 7.87 27.92
N LEU A 207 -1.57 6.57 27.79
CA LEU A 207 -2.85 6.14 27.18
C LEU A 207 -4.04 6.53 28.05
N PHE A 208 -3.88 6.56 29.37
CA PHE A 208 -4.93 7.02 30.27
C PHE A 208 -5.17 8.53 30.23
N ASN A 209 -4.25 9.29 29.63
CA ASN A 209 -4.37 10.74 29.43
C ASN A 209 -5.06 11.11 28.10
N LEU A 210 -5.48 10.11 27.31
CA LEU A 210 -6.30 10.34 26.12
C LEU A 210 -7.67 10.89 26.50
N THR A 211 -8.19 11.79 25.67
CA THR A 211 -9.56 12.30 25.79
C THR A 211 -10.56 11.28 25.25
N LYS A 212 -11.85 11.50 25.52
CA LYS A 212 -12.91 10.66 24.95
C LYS A 212 -12.87 10.73 23.42
N GLU A 213 -12.70 11.93 22.88
CA GLU A 213 -12.67 12.21 21.44
C GLU A 213 -11.49 11.51 20.76
N GLU A 214 -10.31 11.50 21.39
CA GLU A 214 -9.12 10.79 20.87
C GLU A 214 -9.29 9.28 20.86
N ILE A 215 -9.94 8.71 21.89
CA ILE A 215 -10.27 7.28 21.90
C ILE A 215 -11.27 6.95 20.79
N ILE A 216 -12.28 7.80 20.58
CA ILE A 216 -13.24 7.64 19.47
C ILE A 216 -12.50 7.63 18.14
N LYS A 217 -11.62 8.62 17.89
CA LYS A 217 -10.80 8.68 16.68
C LYS A 217 -9.90 7.44 16.53
N PHE A 218 -9.33 6.94 17.62
CA PHE A 218 -8.50 5.72 17.58
C PHE A 218 -9.32 4.47 17.24
N ILE A 219 -10.55 4.36 17.75
CA ILE A 219 -11.48 3.28 17.39
C ILE A 219 -11.83 3.36 15.89
N GLN A 220 -12.15 4.55 15.39
CA GLN A 220 -12.45 4.79 13.97
C GLN A 220 -11.26 4.42 13.07
N PHE A 221 -10.06 4.86 13.44
CA PHE A 221 -8.81 4.51 12.76
C PHE A 221 -8.63 2.98 12.62
N LYS A 222 -8.87 2.22 13.69
CA LYS A 222 -8.78 0.76 13.66
C LYS A 222 -9.81 0.11 12.73
N GLN A 223 -11.02 0.66 12.69
CA GLN A 223 -12.09 0.15 11.83
C GLN A 223 -11.84 0.42 10.36
N GLU A 224 -11.33 1.59 10.01
CA GLU A 224 -10.92 1.91 8.65
C GLU A 224 -9.85 0.93 8.15
N LYS A 225 -8.93 0.51 9.04
CA LYS A 225 -7.93 -0.51 8.77
C LYS A 225 -8.45 -1.95 8.84
N LYS A 226 -9.75 -2.15 9.14
CA LYS A 226 -10.42 -3.45 9.29
C LYS A 226 -9.72 -4.37 10.28
N GLU A 227 -9.17 -3.81 11.34
CA GLU A 227 -8.48 -4.57 12.37
C GLU A 227 -9.45 -5.17 13.38
N ILE A 228 -9.12 -6.36 13.88
CA ILE A 228 -9.83 -6.99 14.98
C ILE A 228 -9.33 -6.39 16.29
N PHE A 229 -10.23 -5.86 17.10
CA PHE A 229 -9.92 -5.43 18.46
C PHE A 229 -9.57 -6.64 19.30
N GLN A 230 -8.40 -6.62 19.94
CA GLN A 230 -7.99 -7.67 20.85
C GLN A 230 -8.60 -7.44 22.24
N PHE A 231 -8.63 -8.49 23.06
CA PHE A 231 -9.18 -8.41 24.42
C PHE A 231 -8.52 -7.34 25.30
N ASP A 232 -7.22 -7.16 25.15
CA ASP A 232 -6.43 -6.12 25.84
C ASP A 232 -6.97 -4.71 25.60
N PHE A 233 -7.52 -4.43 24.42
CA PHE A 233 -8.14 -3.15 24.09
C PHE A 233 -9.41 -2.89 24.89
N PHE A 234 -10.27 -3.90 25.04
CA PHE A 234 -11.46 -3.79 25.87
C PHE A 234 -11.11 -3.63 27.35
N GLN A 235 -10.07 -4.34 27.81
CA GLN A 235 -9.54 -4.17 29.15
C GLN A 235 -9.01 -2.75 29.38
N PHE A 236 -8.25 -2.19 28.43
CA PHE A 236 -7.82 -0.80 28.46
C PHE A 236 -9.00 0.17 28.56
N LEU A 237 -10.02 0.02 27.71
CA LEU A 237 -11.19 0.90 27.74
C LEU A 237 -11.92 0.85 29.08
N ASN A 238 -12.12 -0.35 29.63
CA ASN A 238 -12.71 -0.52 30.95
C ASN A 238 -11.90 0.22 32.02
N ASN A 239 -10.58 0.03 32.04
CA ASN A 239 -9.69 0.69 32.99
C ASN A 239 -9.66 2.21 32.81
N TRP A 240 -9.73 2.69 31.56
CA TRP A 240 -9.78 4.12 31.25
C TRP A 240 -11.07 4.74 31.79
N ILE A 241 -12.21 4.10 31.57
CA ILE A 241 -13.53 4.55 32.06
C ILE A 241 -13.53 4.57 33.60
N GLU A 242 -13.06 3.50 34.23
CA GLU A 242 -12.93 3.40 35.69
C GLU A 242 -12.10 4.55 36.24
N LYS A 243 -10.87 4.74 35.72
CA LYS A 243 -9.98 5.82 36.18
C LYS A 243 -10.60 7.20 35.98
N ARG A 244 -11.25 7.43 34.84
CA ARG A 244 -11.88 8.71 34.51
C ARG A 244 -13.03 9.02 35.45
N VAL A 245 -13.95 8.08 35.67
CA VAL A 245 -15.11 8.28 36.54
C VAL A 245 -14.70 8.37 38.00
N ASN A 246 -13.76 7.53 38.46
CA ASN A 246 -13.31 7.54 39.86
C ASN A 246 -12.52 8.82 40.21
N SER A 247 -11.96 9.52 39.22
CA SER A 247 -11.31 10.82 39.43
C SER A 247 -12.30 11.97 39.73
N LEU A 248 -13.60 11.78 39.46
CA LEU A 248 -14.63 12.81 39.67
C LEU A 248 -15.00 12.89 41.15
N LYS A 249 -14.78 14.07 41.75
CA LYS A 249 -15.12 14.35 43.15
C LYS A 249 -16.61 14.70 43.28
N GLY A 250 -17.22 14.30 44.40
CA GLY A 250 -18.59 14.72 44.77
C GLY A 250 -19.74 13.92 44.16
N MET A 251 -19.47 12.85 43.40
CA MET A 251 -20.49 11.95 42.86
C MET A 251 -20.78 10.77 43.79
N LYS A 252 -22.07 10.42 43.91
CA LYS A 252 -22.51 9.17 44.56
C LYS A 252 -22.13 7.96 43.71
N GLU A 253 -21.98 6.79 44.34
CA GLU A 253 -21.62 5.55 43.63
C GLU A 253 -22.60 5.17 42.51
N GLU A 254 -23.90 5.34 42.72
CA GLU A 254 -24.92 5.11 41.69
C GLU A 254 -24.73 6.02 40.46
N GLN A 255 -24.34 7.28 40.67
CA GLN A 255 -24.09 8.24 39.59
C GLN A 255 -22.84 7.87 38.80
N LYS A 256 -21.78 7.44 39.50
CA LYS A 256 -20.56 6.93 38.88
C LYS A 256 -20.87 5.72 38.02
N GLU A 257 -21.64 4.76 38.53
CA GLU A 257 -22.01 3.55 37.80
C GLU A 257 -22.80 3.86 36.52
N ASN A 258 -23.78 4.77 36.60
CA ASN A 258 -24.52 5.22 35.42
C ASN A 258 -23.62 5.94 34.40
N MET A 259 -22.65 6.72 34.86
CA MET A 259 -21.68 7.39 33.98
C MET A 259 -20.74 6.41 33.29
N LYS A 260 -20.25 5.39 34.01
CA LYS A 260 -19.42 4.32 33.42
C LYS A 260 -20.17 3.62 32.28
N LYS A 261 -21.42 3.21 32.53
CA LYS A 261 -22.30 2.62 31.50
C LYS A 261 -22.47 3.54 30.31
N THR A 262 -22.76 4.82 30.54
CA THR A 262 -22.97 5.81 29.48
C THR A 262 -21.72 5.99 28.61
N LEU A 263 -20.55 6.13 29.23
CA LEU A 263 -19.27 6.24 28.50
C LEU A 263 -18.98 4.98 27.70
N PHE A 264 -19.16 3.82 28.33
CA PHE A 264 -18.99 2.52 27.68
C PHE A 264 -19.89 2.39 26.45
N HIS A 265 -21.18 2.68 26.59
CA HIS A 265 -22.15 2.69 25.49
C HIS A 265 -21.72 3.59 24.33
N SER A 266 -21.13 4.76 24.62
CA SER A 266 -20.71 5.71 23.58
C SER A 266 -19.50 5.25 22.76
N PHE A 267 -18.60 4.46 23.36
CA PHE A 267 -17.55 3.79 22.58
C PHE A 267 -18.12 2.55 21.88
N PHE A 268 -19.02 1.85 22.54
CA PHE A 268 -19.59 0.62 22.03
C PHE A 268 -20.32 0.82 20.70
N SER A 269 -21.14 1.87 20.59
CA SER A 269 -21.86 2.19 19.35
C SER A 269 -20.95 2.39 18.14
N LEU A 270 -19.64 2.53 18.35
CA LEU A 270 -18.69 2.65 17.27
C LEU A 270 -18.23 1.29 16.75
N PHE A 271 -18.11 0.24 17.58
CA PHE A 271 -17.54 -1.03 17.13
C PHE A 271 -18.39 -1.73 16.07
N ASP A 272 -17.76 -2.05 14.94
CA ASP A 272 -18.32 -3.02 14.01
C ASP A 272 -18.34 -4.41 14.68
N LYS A 273 -19.46 -5.13 14.54
CA LYS A 273 -19.63 -6.50 15.04
C LYS A 273 -18.57 -7.44 14.49
N ASP A 274 -18.04 -7.19 13.29
CA ASP A 274 -16.96 -8.00 12.68
C ASP A 274 -15.58 -7.78 13.33
N SER A 275 -15.39 -6.64 13.98
CA SER A 275 -14.11 -6.26 14.58
C SER A 275 -13.89 -6.84 15.98
N ILE A 276 -14.83 -7.64 16.51
CA ILE A 276 -14.85 -8.08 17.90
C ILE A 276 -14.20 -9.47 18.04
N PRO A 277 -13.34 -9.69 19.06
CA PRO A 277 -12.59 -10.93 19.19
C PRO A 277 -13.51 -12.05 19.68
N LYS A 278 -13.86 -12.96 18.77
CA LYS A 278 -14.79 -14.08 19.01
C LYS A 278 -14.24 -15.07 20.04
N GLN A 279 -12.92 -15.30 20.01
CA GLN A 279 -12.22 -16.25 20.89
C GLN A 279 -12.18 -15.78 22.35
N ASP A 280 -12.24 -14.48 22.59
CA ASP A 280 -12.18 -13.88 23.93
C ASP A 280 -13.56 -13.47 24.45
N PHE A 281 -14.65 -13.91 23.81
CA PHE A 281 -16.01 -13.51 24.18
C PHE A 281 -16.36 -13.84 25.63
N ASP A 282 -15.95 -15.01 26.13
CA ASP A 282 -16.19 -15.39 27.53
C ASP A 282 -15.45 -14.49 28.51
N LYS A 283 -14.28 -13.97 28.12
CA LYS A 283 -13.56 -12.97 28.91
C LYS A 283 -14.27 -11.62 28.87
N LEU A 284 -14.92 -11.25 27.76
CA LEU A 284 -15.69 -10.00 27.69
C LEU A 284 -16.90 -10.01 28.65
N LYS A 285 -17.51 -11.17 28.91
CA LYS A 285 -18.61 -11.30 29.88
C LYS A 285 -18.22 -10.90 31.30
N GLN A 286 -16.93 -10.85 31.62
CA GLN A 286 -16.46 -10.51 32.97
C GLN A 286 -16.64 -9.03 33.31
N PHE A 287 -16.83 -8.15 32.30
CA PHE A 287 -17.00 -6.74 32.57
C PHE A 287 -18.49 -6.39 32.68
N ASP A 288 -18.90 -5.97 33.88
CA ASP A 288 -20.29 -5.57 34.18
C ASP A 288 -20.77 -4.34 33.38
N LEU A 289 -19.85 -3.66 32.69
CA LEU A 289 -20.13 -2.49 31.85
C LEU A 289 -20.64 -2.86 30.44
N PHE A 290 -20.59 -4.12 30.03
CA PHE A 290 -21.12 -4.52 28.73
C PHE A 290 -22.65 -4.58 28.74
N PRO A 291 -23.32 -3.95 27.76
CA PRO A 291 -24.77 -4.06 27.63
C PRO A 291 -25.18 -5.52 27.38
N LYS A 292 -26.23 -6.00 28.05
CA LYS A 292 -26.73 -7.38 27.83
C LYS A 292 -27.08 -7.65 26.37
N SER A 293 -27.71 -6.67 25.70
CA SER A 293 -28.03 -6.75 24.27
C SER A 293 -26.78 -6.96 23.41
N PHE A 294 -25.66 -6.34 23.78
CA PHE A 294 -24.40 -6.50 23.07
C PHE A 294 -23.82 -7.90 23.24
N LEU A 295 -23.80 -8.43 24.46
CA LEU A 295 -23.35 -9.80 24.70
C LEU A 295 -24.20 -10.80 23.90
N VAL A 296 -25.51 -10.58 23.84
CA VAL A 296 -26.42 -11.41 23.01
C VAL A 296 -26.08 -11.30 21.52
N ASP A 297 -25.84 -10.10 21.00
CA ASP A 297 -25.49 -9.89 19.59
C ASP A 297 -24.18 -10.61 19.20
N ILE A 298 -23.14 -10.51 20.02
CA ILE A 298 -21.89 -11.24 19.77
C ILE A 298 -22.14 -12.76 19.86
N GLN A 299 -22.87 -13.21 20.87
CA GLN A 299 -23.16 -14.63 21.05
C GLN A 299 -23.90 -15.21 19.83
N ASN A 300 -24.89 -14.48 19.31
CA ASN A 300 -25.61 -14.88 18.10
C ASN A 300 -24.67 -14.98 16.89
N LYS A 301 -23.73 -14.03 16.75
CA LYS A 301 -22.72 -14.05 15.68
C LYS A 301 -21.78 -15.25 15.79
N VAL A 302 -21.24 -15.51 16.99
CA VAL A 302 -20.40 -16.69 17.26
C VAL A 302 -21.15 -17.98 16.91
N ILE A 303 -22.44 -18.07 17.25
CA ILE A 303 -23.29 -19.22 16.88
C ILE A 303 -23.44 -19.34 15.35
N GLN A 304 -23.69 -18.23 14.66
CA GLN A 304 -23.82 -18.21 13.20
C GLN A 304 -22.54 -18.67 12.52
N ASP A 305 -21.40 -18.10 12.87
CA ASP A 305 -20.10 -18.46 12.28
C ASP A 305 -19.76 -19.94 12.52
N ASN A 306 -20.05 -20.46 13.72
CA ASN A 306 -19.87 -21.87 14.03
C ASN A 306 -20.75 -22.77 13.16
N ARG A 307 -21.98 -22.34 12.83
CA ARG A 307 -22.85 -23.07 11.89
C ARG A 307 -22.28 -23.03 10.47
N GLU A 308 -21.79 -21.88 10.03
CA GLU A 308 -21.18 -21.71 8.71
C GLU A 308 -19.92 -22.58 8.57
N MET A 309 -18.99 -22.52 9.53
CA MET A 309 -17.81 -23.40 9.57
C MET A 309 -18.19 -24.88 9.55
N LYS A 310 -19.20 -25.28 10.34
CA LYS A 310 -19.68 -26.67 10.33
C LYS A 310 -20.22 -27.08 8.96
N SER A 311 -20.93 -26.18 8.29
CA SER A 311 -21.44 -26.42 6.93
C SER A 311 -20.31 -26.55 5.90
N GLU A 312 -19.26 -25.76 6.03
CA GLU A 312 -18.09 -25.80 5.16
C GLU A 312 -17.28 -27.09 5.37
N ASN A 313 -17.10 -27.50 6.62
CA ASN A 313 -16.46 -28.78 6.94
C ASN A 313 -17.25 -29.97 6.37
N LEU A 314 -18.59 -29.95 6.47
CA LEU A 314 -19.43 -30.96 5.85
C LEU A 314 -19.29 -31.01 4.32
N LYS A 315 -19.10 -29.85 3.67
CA LYS A 315 -18.83 -29.80 2.21
C LYS A 315 -17.47 -30.42 1.89
N LYS A 316 -16.41 -30.02 2.62
CA LYS A 316 -15.05 -30.58 2.46
C LYS A 316 -15.01 -32.09 2.72
N GLU A 317 -15.78 -32.59 3.69
CA GLU A 317 -15.90 -34.03 3.94
C GLU A 317 -16.56 -34.78 2.77
N LYS A 318 -17.57 -34.21 2.12
CA LYS A 318 -18.19 -34.81 0.93
C LYS A 318 -17.20 -34.83 -0.23
N GLU A 319 -16.54 -33.70 -0.49
CA GLU A 319 -15.54 -33.57 -1.54
C GLU A 319 -14.38 -34.58 -1.36
N ASN A 320 -13.90 -34.75 -0.12
CA ASN A 320 -12.90 -35.77 0.20
C ASN A 320 -13.38 -37.20 -0.05
N LYS A 321 -14.67 -37.49 0.18
CA LYS A 321 -15.25 -38.82 -0.13
C LYS A 321 -15.32 -39.04 -1.64
N ASP A 322 -15.74 -38.03 -2.39
CA ASP A 322 -15.84 -38.09 -3.85
C ASP A 322 -14.46 -38.30 -4.48
N LEU A 323 -13.44 -37.55 -4.02
CA LEU A 323 -12.05 -37.72 -4.44
C LEU A 323 -11.49 -39.13 -4.11
N LYS A 324 -11.89 -39.70 -2.97
CA LYS A 324 -11.48 -41.06 -2.61
C LYS A 324 -12.08 -42.10 -3.55
N LEU A 325 -13.37 -41.97 -3.90
CA LEU A 325 -14.03 -42.85 -4.86
C LEU A 325 -13.41 -42.73 -6.26
N GLU A 326 -13.06 -41.51 -6.68
CA GLU A 326 -12.38 -41.29 -7.95
C GLU A 326 -11.00 -41.97 -7.98
N ASN A 327 -10.21 -41.83 -6.91
CA ASN A 327 -8.92 -42.51 -6.78
C ASN A 327 -9.05 -44.04 -6.82
N GLU A 328 -10.05 -44.62 -6.14
CA GLU A 328 -10.30 -46.07 -6.18
C GLU A 328 -10.66 -46.53 -7.61
N SER A 329 -11.47 -45.75 -8.33
CA SER A 329 -11.80 -46.01 -9.74
C SER A 329 -10.56 -45.96 -10.65
N GLN A 330 -9.70 -44.95 -10.47
CA GLN A 330 -8.45 -44.82 -11.24
C GLN A 330 -7.48 -45.97 -10.93
N GLN A 331 -7.38 -46.41 -9.67
CA GLN A 331 -6.56 -47.57 -9.30
C GLN A 331 -7.05 -48.84 -9.99
N LYS A 332 -8.37 -49.06 -10.05
CA LYS A 332 -8.95 -50.22 -10.74
C LYS A 332 -8.64 -50.18 -12.24
N LYS A 333 -8.82 -49.02 -12.87
CA LYS A 333 -8.47 -48.82 -14.29
C LYS A 333 -6.99 -49.08 -14.57
N ASN A 334 -6.10 -48.67 -13.67
CA ASN A 334 -4.67 -48.94 -13.78
C ASN A 334 -4.34 -50.43 -13.61
N GLN A 335 -5.05 -51.16 -12.74
CA GLN A 335 -4.91 -52.62 -12.62
C GLN A 335 -5.36 -53.33 -13.90
N ASP A 336 -6.49 -52.91 -14.48
CA ASP A 336 -7.01 -53.46 -15.73
C ASP A 336 -6.01 -53.26 -16.88
N LEU A 337 -5.50 -52.04 -17.05
CA LEU A 337 -4.45 -51.72 -18.04
C LEU A 337 -3.19 -52.56 -17.85
N LYS A 338 -2.77 -52.79 -16.60
CA LYS A 338 -1.60 -53.63 -16.28
C LYS A 338 -1.85 -55.09 -16.70
N SER A 339 -3.06 -55.59 -16.48
CA SER A 339 -3.45 -56.96 -16.89
C SER A 339 -3.50 -57.10 -18.42
N GLU A 340 -3.97 -56.08 -19.13
CA GLU A 340 -3.99 -56.05 -20.59
C GLU A 340 -2.59 -56.02 -21.18
N ASN A 341 -1.69 -55.20 -20.61
CA ASN A 341 -0.29 -55.16 -21.00
C ASN A 341 0.41 -56.51 -20.80
N LEU A 342 0.14 -57.20 -19.69
CA LEU A 342 0.66 -58.56 -19.44
C LEU A 342 0.19 -59.58 -20.49
N LYS A 343 -1.05 -59.46 -20.99
CA LYS A 343 -1.56 -60.31 -22.08
C LYS A 343 -0.83 -60.02 -23.39
N LYS A 344 -0.68 -58.73 -23.74
CA LYS A 344 0.06 -58.29 -24.93
C LYS A 344 1.52 -58.73 -24.90
N GLU A 345 2.17 -58.69 -23.73
CA GLU A 345 3.54 -59.21 -23.58
C GLU A 345 3.64 -60.72 -23.83
N LYS A 346 2.64 -61.51 -23.38
CA LYS A 346 2.59 -62.94 -23.66
C LYS A 346 2.41 -63.20 -25.16
N GLU A 347 1.44 -62.56 -25.79
CA GLU A 347 1.25 -62.66 -27.25
C GLU A 347 2.52 -62.30 -28.02
N ASN A 348 3.21 -61.23 -27.64
CA ASN A 348 4.47 -60.84 -28.27
C ASN A 348 5.58 -61.90 -28.08
N LYS A 349 5.66 -62.57 -26.92
CA LYS A 349 6.60 -63.68 -26.72
C LYS A 349 6.24 -64.87 -27.59
N ASP A 350 4.96 -65.20 -27.69
CA ASP A 350 4.46 -66.32 -28.49
C ASP A 350 4.78 -66.06 -29.98
N LEU A 351 4.44 -64.88 -30.51
CA LEU A 351 4.79 -64.45 -31.87
C LEU A 351 6.30 -64.48 -32.14
N LYS A 352 7.12 -64.08 -31.15
CA LYS A 352 8.58 -64.13 -31.29
C LYS A 352 9.10 -65.56 -31.38
N SER A 353 8.53 -66.48 -30.61
CA SER A 353 8.90 -67.90 -30.68
C SER A 353 8.44 -68.54 -32.00
N GLU A 354 7.24 -68.21 -32.48
CA GLU A 354 6.75 -68.64 -33.79
C GLU A 354 7.66 -68.13 -34.93
N ASN A 355 8.06 -66.87 -34.89
CA ASN A 355 8.99 -66.30 -35.86
C ASN A 355 10.37 -66.98 -35.82
N GLN A 356 10.89 -67.32 -34.64
CA GLN A 356 12.14 -68.07 -34.52
C GLN A 356 12.04 -69.48 -35.13
N ASN A 357 10.90 -70.15 -34.95
CA ASN A 357 10.65 -71.47 -35.54
C ASN A 357 10.60 -71.38 -37.08
N LYS A 358 9.87 -70.40 -37.63
CA LYS A 358 9.84 -70.15 -39.09
C LYS A 358 11.23 -69.83 -39.65
N LEU A 359 12.07 -69.13 -38.88
CA LEU A 359 13.44 -68.84 -39.30
C LEU A 359 14.30 -70.11 -39.38
N LYS A 360 14.18 -71.01 -38.39
CA LYS A 360 14.85 -72.33 -38.42
C LYS A 360 14.38 -73.17 -39.60
N GLU A 361 13.07 -73.26 -39.80
CA GLU A 361 12.48 -74.01 -40.91
C GLU A 361 12.98 -73.49 -42.27
N ASN A 362 13.06 -72.16 -42.45
CA ASN A 362 13.66 -71.55 -43.63
C ASN A 362 15.16 -71.87 -43.77
N GLN A 363 15.93 -71.92 -42.68
CA GLN A 363 17.34 -72.31 -42.71
C GLN A 363 17.52 -73.78 -43.11
N ASP A 364 16.68 -74.66 -42.56
CA ASP A 364 16.67 -76.08 -42.88
C ASP A 364 16.36 -76.30 -44.36
N LEU A 365 15.30 -75.67 -44.88
CA LEU A 365 14.97 -75.68 -46.31
C LEU A 365 16.11 -75.17 -47.19
N LYS A 366 16.79 -74.10 -46.76
CA LYS A 366 17.94 -73.55 -47.49
C LYS A 366 19.11 -74.53 -47.51
N SER A 367 19.35 -75.22 -46.41
CA SER A 367 20.39 -76.25 -46.31
C SER A 367 20.07 -77.49 -47.17
N GLU A 368 18.78 -77.86 -47.25
CA GLU A 368 18.30 -78.95 -48.10
C GLU A 368 18.44 -78.59 -49.58
N ASN A 369 18.05 -77.36 -49.96
CA ASN A 369 18.27 -76.85 -51.32
C ASN A 369 19.75 -76.83 -51.69
N LEU A 370 20.64 -76.43 -50.78
CA LEU A 370 22.09 -76.44 -51.01
C LEU A 370 22.63 -77.86 -51.19
N LYS A 371 22.08 -78.86 -50.48
CA LYS A 371 22.43 -80.27 -50.68
C LYS A 371 21.98 -80.75 -52.06
N LYS A 372 20.75 -80.43 -52.48
CA LYS A 372 20.22 -80.75 -53.82
C LYS A 372 21.05 -80.09 -54.92
N GLU A 373 21.50 -78.85 -54.75
CA GLU A 373 22.42 -78.19 -55.68
C GLU A 373 23.78 -78.90 -55.77
N LYS A 374 24.36 -79.32 -54.64
CA LYS A 374 25.62 -80.09 -54.62
C LYS A 374 25.47 -81.48 -55.24
N GLU A 375 24.33 -82.14 -55.06
CA GLU A 375 24.01 -83.40 -55.75
C GLU A 375 23.89 -83.18 -57.26
N ASN A 376 23.18 -82.15 -57.70
CA ASN A 376 23.10 -81.78 -59.11
C ASN A 376 24.49 -81.48 -59.71
N GLN A 377 25.36 -80.77 -59.00
CA GLN A 377 26.75 -80.53 -59.42
C GLN A 377 27.60 -81.81 -59.50
N ARG A 378 27.37 -82.80 -58.63
CA ARG A 378 28.02 -84.12 -58.72
C ARG A 378 27.56 -84.91 -59.95
N PHE A 379 26.30 -84.76 -60.37
CA PHE A 379 25.79 -85.34 -61.60
C PHE A 379 26.37 -84.68 -62.86
N GLU A 380 26.80 -83.42 -62.80
CA GLU A 380 27.45 -82.74 -63.93
C GLU A 380 28.95 -83.07 -64.10
N ILE A 381 29.65 -83.50 -63.04
CA ILE A 381 31.07 -83.92 -63.10
C ILE A 381 31.23 -85.42 -63.47
N GLY A 382 30.12 -86.17 -63.50
CA GLY A 382 30.07 -87.59 -63.87
C GLY A 382 29.74 -87.89 -65.34
N LYS A 383 29.80 -86.89 -66.22
CA LYS A 383 29.77 -87.03 -67.68
C LYS A 383 31.11 -86.60 -68.24
#